data_AF-A0A7S0NU34-F1
#
_entry.id   AF-A0A7S0NU34-F1
#
_cell.length_a   1.000
_cell.length_b   1.000
_cell.length_c   1.000
_cell.angle_alpha   90.00
_cell.angle_beta   90.00
_cell.angle_gamma   90.00
#
_symmetry.space_group_name_H-M   'P 1'
#
loop_
_entity.id
_entity.type
_entity.pdbx_description
1 polymer ?
#
loop_
_entity_poly.entity_id
_entity_poly.type
_entity_poly.pdbx_seq_one_letter_code
_entity_poly.pdbx_strand_id
1 'polypeptide(L)'
;AGSYSYLVISTCDVSGDGKSGSCGFVWSASYADGAASARQWFPKAEGIDTRTVDGVSRLYFVSKERKRLLILNLASMTLEFSSTESGAFNRQPDQIKIIAGDSSGMVYFCEDGGSDCGVHARDKDGAFYTILDGPSY
;
A
#
# COMPACT_ATOMS: atom_id res chain seq x y z
N ALA A 1 6.67 16.40 -24.53
CA ALA A 1 5.43 15.97 -23.85
C ALA A 1 5.71 14.67 -23.14
N GLY A 2 5.24 14.49 -21.89
CA GLY A 2 5.40 13.22 -21.17
C GLY A 2 4.41 12.17 -21.67
N SER A 3 4.77 10.89 -21.56
CA SER A 3 3.86 9.77 -21.77
C SER A 3 3.30 9.29 -20.42
N TYR A 4 2.00 8.99 -20.38
CA TYR A 4 1.35 8.40 -19.21
C TYR A 4 1.17 6.90 -19.41
N SER A 5 1.23 6.14 -18.33
CA SER A 5 0.79 4.75 -18.29
C SER A 5 0.07 4.51 -16.97
N TYR A 6 -0.89 3.60 -16.99
CA TYR A 6 -1.81 3.35 -15.90
C TYR A 6 -1.62 1.93 -15.37
N LEU A 7 -1.60 1.78 -14.05
CA LEU A 7 -1.45 0.51 -13.38
C LEU A 7 -2.71 -0.34 -13.58
N VAL A 8 -2.55 -1.53 -14.16
CA VAL A 8 -3.62 -2.51 -14.33
C VAL A 8 -3.23 -3.80 -13.63
N ILE A 9 -3.93 -4.13 -12.56
CA ILE A 9 -3.82 -5.40 -11.84
C ILE A 9 -4.48 -6.50 -12.67
N SER A 10 -3.77 -7.60 -12.85
CA SER A 10 -4.21 -8.76 -13.63
C SER A 10 -4.54 -9.94 -12.71
N THR A 11 -4.20 -11.17 -13.10
CA THR A 11 -4.53 -12.40 -12.36
C THR A 11 -4.05 -12.30 -10.92
N CYS A 12 -4.93 -12.65 -9.99
CA CYS A 12 -4.67 -12.60 -8.55
C CYS A 12 -4.93 -13.95 -7.89
N ASP A 13 -4.08 -14.28 -6.93
CA ASP A 13 -4.31 -15.28 -5.88
C ASP A 13 -4.58 -14.53 -4.57
N VAL A 14 -5.78 -14.71 -4.02
CA VAL A 14 -6.29 -13.94 -2.88
C VAL A 14 -6.61 -14.89 -1.74
N SER A 15 -6.14 -14.57 -0.53
CA SER A 15 -6.45 -15.35 0.66
C SER A 15 -7.96 -15.48 0.89
N GLY A 16 -8.40 -16.57 1.51
CA GLY A 16 -9.83 -16.84 1.72
C GLY A 16 -10.57 -15.73 2.51
N ASP A 17 -9.86 -14.97 3.33
CA ASP A 17 -10.39 -13.81 4.07
C ASP A 17 -10.30 -12.48 3.31
N GLY A 18 -9.71 -12.46 2.11
CA GLY A 18 -9.56 -11.28 1.27
C GLY A 18 -8.59 -10.22 1.80
N LYS A 19 -7.89 -10.50 2.91
CA LYS A 19 -6.99 -9.55 3.57
C LYS A 19 -5.60 -9.52 2.98
N SER A 20 -5.21 -10.53 2.19
CA SER A 20 -3.90 -10.58 1.55
C SER A 20 -3.99 -11.25 0.19
N GLY A 21 -2.97 -11.06 -0.63
CA GLY A 21 -2.89 -11.73 -1.91
C GLY A 21 -1.70 -11.27 -2.75
N SER A 22 -1.50 -11.99 -3.85
CA SER A 22 -0.49 -11.70 -4.85
C SER A 22 -1.15 -11.63 -6.23
N CYS A 23 -0.76 -10.66 -7.03
CA CYS A 23 -1.29 -10.43 -8.37
C CYS A 23 -0.16 -10.15 -9.36
N GLY A 24 -0.44 -10.34 -10.65
CA GLY A 24 0.32 -9.67 -11.71
C GLY A 24 -0.13 -8.21 -11.88
N PHE A 25 0.72 -7.39 -12.49
CA PHE A 25 0.28 -6.10 -13.02
C PHE A 25 0.97 -5.76 -14.34
N VAL A 26 0.37 -4.83 -15.09
CA VAL A 26 0.94 -4.25 -16.30
C VAL A 26 0.72 -2.74 -16.33
N TRP A 27 1.50 -2.04 -17.14
CA TRP A 27 1.31 -0.63 -17.44
C TRP A 27 0.54 -0.50 -18.76
N SER A 28 -0.70 0.00 -18.70
CA SER A 28 -1.55 0.22 -19.88
C SER A 28 -1.46 1.67 -20.34
N ALA A 29 -1.53 1.90 -21.65
CA ALA A 29 -1.72 3.26 -22.20
C ALA A 29 -3.19 3.71 -22.12
N SER A 30 -4.13 2.80 -21.82
CA SER A 30 -5.56 3.08 -21.70
C SER A 30 -5.90 3.61 -20.32
N TYR A 31 -6.39 4.85 -20.26
CA TYR A 31 -6.95 5.42 -19.03
C TYR A 31 -8.13 4.60 -18.50
N ALA A 32 -8.97 4.07 -19.39
CA ALA A 32 -10.16 3.31 -19.01
C ALA A 32 -9.80 2.04 -18.24
N ASP A 33 -8.77 1.31 -18.70
CA ASP A 33 -8.29 0.08 -18.04
C ASP A 33 -7.71 0.40 -16.67
N GLY A 34 -6.88 1.45 -16.60
CA GLY A 34 -6.32 1.95 -15.35
C GLY A 34 -7.38 2.37 -14.34
N ALA A 35 -8.39 3.11 -14.79
CA ALA A 35 -9.49 3.55 -13.94
C ALA A 35 -10.35 2.38 -13.45
N ALA A 36 -10.60 1.37 -14.30
CA ALA A 36 -11.29 0.16 -13.89
C ALA A 36 -10.49 -0.62 -12.82
N SER A 37 -9.18 -0.78 -13.04
CA SER A 37 -8.29 -1.44 -12.09
C SER A 37 -8.23 -0.70 -10.75
N ALA A 38 -8.08 0.62 -10.77
CA ALA A 38 -8.05 1.46 -9.58
C ALA A 38 -9.32 1.31 -8.74
N ARG A 39 -10.51 1.40 -9.34
CA ARG A 39 -11.79 1.23 -8.64
C ARG A 39 -11.89 -0.14 -7.95
N GLN A 40 -11.37 -1.18 -8.59
CA GLN A 40 -11.45 -2.53 -8.06
C GLN A 40 -10.45 -2.76 -6.92
N TRP A 41 -9.17 -2.44 -7.16
CA TRP A 41 -8.05 -2.91 -6.35
C TRP A 41 -7.52 -1.89 -5.36
N PHE A 42 -7.52 -0.61 -5.73
CA PHE A 42 -6.95 0.48 -4.94
C PHE A 42 -7.77 1.78 -4.99
N PRO A 43 -9.07 1.74 -4.63
CA PRO A 43 -9.90 2.93 -4.58
C PRO A 43 -9.37 3.92 -3.53
N LYS A 44 -9.35 5.21 -3.90
CA LYS A 44 -8.76 6.29 -3.08
C LYS A 44 -7.32 5.96 -2.67
N ALA A 45 -6.50 5.59 -3.65
CA ALA A 45 -5.08 5.41 -3.43
C ALA A 45 -4.42 6.74 -3.06
N GLU A 46 -3.66 6.72 -1.99
CA GLU A 46 -2.87 7.83 -1.48
C GLU A 46 -1.51 7.32 -1.02
N GLY A 47 -0.67 8.18 -0.45
CA GLY A 47 0.62 7.84 0.17
C GLY A 47 1.50 6.93 -0.68
N ILE A 48 2.53 7.45 -1.31
CA ILE A 48 3.44 6.64 -2.15
C ILE A 48 4.88 6.77 -1.67
N ASP A 49 5.60 5.65 -1.66
CA ASP A 49 7.04 5.66 -1.42
C ASP A 49 7.73 4.54 -2.22
N THR A 50 9.05 4.61 -2.32
CA THR A 50 9.85 3.62 -3.04
C THR A 50 11.02 3.15 -2.19
N ARG A 51 11.37 1.88 -2.33
CA ARG A 51 12.57 1.32 -1.69
C ARG A 51 13.20 0.27 -2.58
N THR A 52 14.52 0.26 -2.64
CA THR A 52 15.26 -0.88 -3.19
C THR A 52 15.49 -1.90 -2.09
N VAL A 53 15.04 -3.14 -2.30
CA VAL A 53 15.24 -4.28 -1.39
C VAL A 53 15.92 -5.37 -2.20
N ASP A 54 17.07 -5.85 -1.73
CA ASP A 54 17.87 -6.89 -2.41
C ASP A 54 18.16 -6.57 -3.88
N GLY A 55 18.47 -5.29 -4.17
CA GLY A 55 18.75 -4.81 -5.52
C GLY A 55 17.52 -4.60 -6.42
N VAL A 56 16.31 -4.83 -5.89
CA VAL A 56 15.05 -4.70 -6.64
C VAL A 56 14.26 -3.49 -6.16
N SER A 57 13.92 -2.59 -7.09
CA SER A 57 13.03 -1.44 -6.81
C SER A 57 11.62 -1.91 -6.54
N ARG A 58 11.09 -1.50 -5.39
CA ARG A 58 9.70 -1.70 -4.98
C ARG A 58 9.01 -0.37 -4.80
N LEU A 59 7.76 -0.30 -5.24
CA LEU A 59 6.87 0.84 -5.04
C LEU A 59 5.80 0.44 -4.05
N TYR A 60 5.60 1.27 -3.03
CA TYR A 60 4.64 1.07 -1.96
C TYR A 60 3.57 2.14 -2.07
N PHE A 61 2.31 1.77 -1.88
CA PHE A 61 1.24 2.74 -1.69
C PHE A 61 0.08 2.13 -0.92
N VAL A 62 -0.85 2.97 -0.48
CA VAL A 62 -2.02 2.54 0.28
C VAL A 62 -3.33 2.81 -0.45
N SER A 63 -4.34 2.03 -0.12
CA SER A 63 -5.73 2.24 -0.55
C SER A 63 -6.58 2.55 0.66
N LYS A 64 -7.11 3.78 0.75
CA LYS A 64 -7.92 4.23 1.88
C LYS A 64 -9.16 3.36 2.09
N GLU A 65 -9.91 3.16 1.00
CA GLU A 65 -11.22 2.52 1.08
C GLU A 65 -11.11 0.99 1.24
N ARG A 66 -10.07 0.36 0.68
CA ARG A 66 -9.82 -1.08 0.90
C ARG A 66 -8.99 -1.37 2.15
N LYS A 67 -8.41 -0.34 2.78
CA LYS A 67 -7.48 -0.44 3.92
C LYS A 67 -6.36 -1.43 3.63
N ARG A 68 -5.62 -1.18 2.55
CA ARG A 68 -4.55 -2.07 2.07
C ARG A 68 -3.25 -1.31 1.90
N LEU A 69 -2.14 -1.98 2.24
CA LEU A 69 -0.83 -1.68 1.72
C LEU A 69 -0.63 -2.53 0.46
N LEU A 70 -0.21 -1.88 -0.63
CA LEU A 70 0.12 -2.48 -1.90
C LEU A 70 1.60 -2.28 -2.19
N ILE A 71 2.28 -3.35 -2.58
CA ILE A 71 3.72 -3.38 -2.84
C ILE A 71 3.96 -3.94 -4.24
N LEU A 72 4.51 -3.13 -5.13
CA LEU A 72 4.82 -3.51 -6.49
C LEU A 72 6.30 -3.85 -6.59
N ASN A 73 6.60 -5.06 -7.03
CA ASN A 73 7.92 -5.42 -7.50
C ASN A 73 8.03 -5.04 -8.99
N LEU A 74 8.81 -4.01 -9.29
CA LEU A 74 8.92 -3.45 -10.64
C LEU A 74 9.72 -4.33 -11.59
N ALA A 75 10.52 -5.27 -11.07
CA ALA A 75 11.30 -6.20 -11.89
C ALA A 75 10.47 -7.40 -12.34
N SER A 76 9.70 -8.01 -11.42
CA SER A 76 8.85 -9.17 -11.73
C SER A 76 7.45 -8.81 -12.22
N MET A 77 7.07 -7.53 -12.18
CA MET A 77 5.72 -7.06 -12.50
C MET A 77 4.64 -7.76 -11.64
N THR A 78 4.98 -7.99 -10.37
CA THR A 78 4.08 -8.59 -9.38
C THR A 78 3.71 -7.61 -8.29
N LEU A 79 2.48 -7.70 -7.83
CA LEU A 79 1.93 -6.92 -6.73
C LEU A 79 1.64 -7.86 -5.57
N GLU A 80 2.05 -7.47 -4.38
CA GLU A 80 1.57 -8.07 -3.13
C GLU A 80 0.70 -7.04 -2.42
N PHE A 81 -0.39 -7.50 -1.79
CA PHE A 81 -1.18 -6.65 -0.92
C PHE A 81 -1.48 -7.33 0.41
N SER A 82 -1.70 -6.50 1.42
CA SER A 82 -2.12 -6.93 2.75
C SER A 82 -2.95 -5.86 3.41
N SER A 83 -3.86 -6.26 4.30
CA SER A 83 -4.66 -5.32 5.09
C SER A 83 -3.76 -4.48 5.96
N THR A 84 -4.09 -3.20 6.07
CA THR A 84 -3.53 -2.31 7.08
C THR A 84 -4.26 -2.46 8.42
N GLU A 85 -5.44 -3.08 8.44
CA GLU A 85 -6.20 -3.25 9.68
C GLU A 85 -5.50 -4.23 10.63
N SER A 86 -4.95 -3.70 11.73
CA SER A 86 -4.31 -4.47 12.78
C SER A 86 -4.37 -3.73 14.12
N GLY A 87 -5.13 -4.26 15.07
CA GLY A 87 -5.28 -3.68 16.40
C GLY A 87 -5.82 -2.25 16.36
N ALA A 88 -5.02 -1.30 16.86
CA ALA A 88 -5.36 0.13 16.90
C ALA A 88 -5.34 0.79 15.50
N PHE A 89 -4.56 0.26 14.57
CA PHE A 89 -4.55 0.74 13.18
C PHE A 89 -5.75 0.11 12.46
N ASN A 90 -6.92 0.77 12.48
CA ASN A 90 -8.18 0.21 11.97
C ASN A 90 -9.01 1.19 11.13
N ARG A 91 -8.49 2.39 10.87
CA ARG A 91 -9.13 3.47 10.11
C ARG A 91 -8.63 3.47 8.67
N GLN A 92 -8.57 4.64 8.03
CA GLN A 92 -8.16 4.75 6.63
C GLN A 92 -6.67 5.07 6.56
N PRO A 93 -5.83 4.25 5.91
CA PRO A 93 -4.42 4.59 5.72
C PRO A 93 -4.29 5.74 4.71
N ASP A 94 -3.49 6.76 5.01
CA ASP A 94 -3.33 7.95 4.18
C ASP A 94 -1.91 8.08 3.61
N GLN A 95 -0.99 8.66 4.36
CA GLN A 95 0.40 8.79 3.95
C GLN A 95 1.22 7.58 4.40
N ILE A 96 2.21 7.22 3.60
CA ILE A 96 3.25 6.28 4.02
C ILE A 96 4.63 6.90 3.91
N LYS A 97 5.54 6.44 4.76
CA LYS A 97 6.96 6.74 4.63
C LYS A 97 7.81 5.53 4.96
N ILE A 98 8.82 5.30 4.14
CA ILE A 98 9.89 4.36 4.42
C ILE A 98 11.15 5.19 4.70
N ILE A 99 11.73 5.03 5.88
CA ILE A 99 12.91 5.81 6.27
C ILE A 99 14.14 5.20 5.60
N ALA A 100 14.85 6.00 4.80
CA ALA A 100 16.08 5.57 4.14
C ALA A 100 17.16 5.22 5.17
N GLY A 101 17.82 4.08 4.99
CA GLY A 101 18.88 3.60 5.91
C GLY A 101 18.35 2.90 7.17
N ASP A 102 17.04 2.78 7.35
CA ASP A 102 16.47 2.00 8.44
C ASP A 102 16.63 0.49 8.19
N SER A 103 17.53 -0.14 8.95
CA SER A 103 17.79 -1.57 8.88
C SER A 103 16.66 -2.42 9.45
N SER A 104 15.77 -1.85 10.27
CA SER A 104 14.58 -2.55 10.76
C SER A 104 13.55 -2.74 9.64
N GLY A 105 13.64 -1.91 8.61
CA GLY A 105 12.81 -1.97 7.43
C GLY A 105 11.37 -1.58 7.66
N MET A 106 11.12 -0.68 8.62
CA MET A 106 9.78 -0.24 8.96
C MET A 106 9.14 0.59 7.85
N VAL A 107 7.83 0.41 7.71
CA VAL A 107 6.94 1.28 6.93
C VAL A 107 6.08 2.03 7.93
N TYR A 108 6.07 3.35 7.86
CA TYR A 108 5.26 4.22 8.71
C TYR A 108 3.99 4.64 7.96
N PHE A 109 2.89 4.74 8.68
CA PHE A 109 1.56 5.08 8.16
C PHE A 109 0.97 6.20 8.99
N CYS A 110 0.27 7.13 8.34
CA CYS A 110 -0.69 8.00 9.00
C CYS A 110 -2.11 7.45 8.79
N GLU A 111 -2.94 7.51 9.82
CA GLU A 111 -4.39 7.30 9.68
C GLU A 111 -5.11 8.61 9.38
N ASP A 112 -6.14 8.49 8.55
CA ASP A 112 -7.09 9.55 8.23
C ASP A 112 -8.49 9.13 8.69
N GLY A 113 -8.98 9.79 9.74
CA GLY A 113 -10.33 9.66 10.27
C GLY A 113 -10.46 8.91 11.60
N GLY A 114 -11.55 9.21 12.33
CA GLY A 114 -11.84 8.64 13.65
C GLY A 114 -11.22 9.45 14.79
N SER A 115 -11.68 9.25 16.02
CA SER A 115 -11.14 9.95 17.20
C SER A 115 -9.81 9.37 17.72
N ASP A 116 -9.31 8.34 17.03
CA ASP A 116 -8.18 7.48 17.39
C ASP A 116 -7.12 7.44 16.27
N CYS A 117 -7.11 8.42 15.36
CA CYS A 117 -6.13 8.46 14.27
C CYS A 117 -4.70 8.64 14.83
N GLY A 118 -3.76 7.86 14.33
CA GLY A 118 -2.38 7.93 14.80
C GLY A 118 -1.34 7.82 13.71
N VAL A 119 -0.09 7.79 14.16
CA VAL A 119 1.04 7.31 13.38
C VAL A 119 1.33 5.89 13.79
N HIS A 120 1.28 4.98 12.83
CA HIS A 120 1.52 3.56 13.03
C HIS A 120 2.73 3.13 12.21
N ALA A 121 3.29 1.98 12.54
CA ALA A 121 4.35 1.38 11.76
C ALA A 121 4.13 -0.11 11.60
N ARG A 122 4.68 -0.67 10.52
CA ARG A 122 4.76 -2.10 10.26
C ARG A 122 6.20 -2.48 10.01
N ASP A 123 6.69 -3.50 10.68
CA ASP A 123 8.04 -4.03 10.44
C ASP A 123 8.08 -5.02 9.26
N LYS A 124 9.29 -5.52 8.97
CA LYS A 124 9.53 -6.50 7.90
C LYS A 124 8.84 -7.86 8.14
N ASP A 125 8.53 -8.20 9.39
CA ASP A 125 7.90 -9.47 9.77
C ASP A 125 6.36 -9.34 9.78
N GLY A 126 5.86 -8.12 9.59
CA GLY A 126 4.45 -7.79 9.49
C GLY A 126 3.80 -7.42 10.81
N ALA A 127 4.56 -7.24 11.88
CA ALA A 127 4.05 -6.74 13.14
C ALA A 127 3.70 -5.25 13.03
N PHE A 128 2.58 -4.87 13.62
CA PHE A 128 2.09 -3.48 13.63
C PHE A 128 2.27 -2.84 15.00
N TYR A 129 2.61 -1.55 14.99
CA TYR A 129 2.90 -0.74 16.16
C TYR A 129 2.17 0.59 16.07
N THR A 130 1.62 1.08 17.18
CA THR A 130 1.23 2.50 17.31
C THR A 130 2.43 3.27 17.83
N ILE A 131 2.87 4.28 17.07
CA ILE A 131 4.02 5.12 17.41
C ILE A 131 3.55 6.38 18.12
N LEU A 132 2.52 7.03 17.58
CA LEU A 132 1.89 8.21 18.17
C LEU A 132 0.38 8.03 18.10
N ASP A 133 -0.29 8.22 19.23
CA ASP A 133 -1.75 8.25 19.30
C ASP A 133 -2.24 9.70 19.19
N GLY A 134 -3.18 9.95 18.28
CA GLY A 134 -3.80 11.26 18.10
C GLY A 134 -5.14 11.29 18.84
N PRO A 135 -5.28 12.04 19.94
CA PRO A 135 -6.46 11.98 20.80
C PRO A 135 -7.74 12.57 20.18
N SER A 136 -7.67 13.09 18.94
CA SER A 136 -8.80 13.61 18.18
C SER A 136 -8.39 13.97 16.74
N TYR A 137 -9.24 13.62 15.77
CA TYR A 137 -9.21 14.08 14.37
C TYR A 137 -10.23 15.21 14.13
#